data_AF-A0AAU6Q590-F1
#
_entry.id   AF-A0AAU6Q590-F1
#
_cell.length_a   1.000
_cell.length_b   1.000
_cell.length_c   1.000
_cell.angle_alpha   90.00
_cell.angle_beta   90.00
_cell.angle_gamma   90.00
#
_symmetry.space_group_name_H-M   'P 1'
#
loop_
_entity.id
_entity.type
_entity.pdbx_description
1 polymer ?
#
loop_
_entity_poly.entity_id
_entity_poly.type
_entity_poly.pdbx_seq_one_letter_code
_entity_poly.pdbx_strand_id
1 'polypeptide(L)'
;MFVTYNMPIFRSSSQVLARMLAAEAIEPVAETYSGCEGTIYALVNPDDLRWHDEFAIRLQGQQCQVNLYALPTAEYLALIQAQNEIRAFDLGSLLTALADPLSNSKTIGQQLLDVVRSDKVAVNTVPYVSTYSSVWLSHRTRFCRSEKGWLLILAFETISGCRPSMGGKAGFGLDVGLSPVVTAVNTRGDVSRIEAPPAIPINDLLSQARNPRENHLIQRIAHEAQHALVRNQLEELIENLVQFATVVVVEDLDLVGFQRSARRIDRQLRDLGMIDFLKAWLPQRLGEFGIPLYREPAAYTSQLCSQCVTRNGRSRGSGEPFVCTHCGYRDDPHVNAATILARTGIGQVLRDLQAQLRPFSRRIEAADD
;
A
#
# COMPACT_ATOMS: atom_id res chain seq x y z
N MET A 1 13.28 12.24 -5.84
CA MET A 1 13.60 10.88 -5.36
C MET A 1 13.39 9.88 -6.50
N PHE A 2 14.27 8.90 -6.63
CA PHE A 2 14.05 7.75 -7.50
C PHE A 2 13.29 6.66 -6.74
N VAL A 3 12.13 6.27 -7.23
CA VAL A 3 11.28 5.23 -6.61
C VAL A 3 10.93 4.14 -7.62
N THR A 4 10.68 2.93 -7.12
CA THR A 4 10.32 1.78 -7.97
C THR A 4 9.16 1.01 -7.36
N TYR A 5 8.25 0.56 -8.23
CA TYR A 5 7.11 -0.27 -7.82
C TYR A 5 7.10 -1.56 -8.63
N ASN A 6 6.99 -2.68 -7.92
CA ASN A 6 6.98 -4.02 -8.49
C ASN A 6 5.53 -4.49 -8.63
N MET A 7 4.99 -4.42 -9.84
CA MET A 7 3.61 -4.77 -10.15
C MET A 7 3.53 -6.23 -10.60
N PRO A 8 2.77 -7.10 -9.91
CA PRO A 8 2.57 -8.48 -10.34
C PRO A 8 1.91 -8.57 -11.72
N ILE A 9 2.58 -9.26 -12.65
CA ILE A 9 1.97 -9.61 -13.93
C ILE A 9 1.19 -10.90 -13.73
N PHE A 10 -0.07 -10.90 -14.19
CA PHE A 10 -0.95 -12.05 -14.00
C PHE A 10 -0.41 -13.27 -14.74
N ARG A 11 -0.58 -14.45 -14.15
CA ARG A 11 -0.09 -15.71 -14.75
C ARG A 11 -0.66 -15.96 -16.14
N SER A 12 -1.88 -15.51 -16.41
CA SER A 12 -2.51 -15.51 -17.75
C SER A 12 -1.65 -14.86 -18.84
N SER A 13 -0.77 -13.92 -18.46
CA SER A 13 0.10 -13.17 -19.38
C SER A 13 1.52 -13.73 -19.47
N SER A 14 1.83 -14.83 -18.76
CA SER A 14 3.19 -15.42 -18.73
C SER A 14 3.65 -15.88 -20.12
N GLN A 15 2.73 -16.36 -20.95
CA GLN A 15 3.05 -16.77 -22.32
C GLN A 15 3.43 -15.58 -23.21
N VAL A 16 2.85 -14.40 -22.98
CA VAL A 16 3.20 -13.20 -23.74
C VAL A 16 4.66 -12.83 -23.48
N LEU A 17 5.06 -12.79 -22.20
CA LEU A 17 6.45 -12.50 -21.82
C LEU A 17 7.44 -13.57 -22.26
N ALA A 18 7.05 -14.84 -22.24
CA ALA A 18 7.88 -15.92 -22.76
C ALA A 18 8.13 -15.79 -24.28
N ARG A 19 7.11 -15.39 -25.04
CA ARG A 19 7.26 -15.10 -26.48
C ARG A 19 8.13 -13.88 -26.73
N MET A 20 7.99 -12.83 -25.92
CA MET A 20 8.84 -11.64 -26.02
C MET A 20 10.31 -11.95 -25.77
N LEU A 21 10.61 -12.80 -24.79
CA LEU A 21 11.97 -13.26 -24.56
C LEU A 21 12.51 -14.04 -25.77
N ALA A 22 11.69 -14.92 -26.36
CA ALA A 22 12.06 -15.66 -27.56
C ALA A 22 12.22 -14.77 -28.82
N ALA A 23 11.52 -13.64 -28.86
CA ALA A 23 11.59 -12.65 -29.93
C ALA A 23 12.63 -11.54 -29.66
N GLU A 24 13.45 -11.67 -28.61
CA GLU A 24 14.47 -10.69 -28.22
C GLU A 24 13.92 -9.27 -27.98
N ALA A 25 12.64 -9.15 -27.62
CA ALA A 25 12.02 -7.86 -27.28
C ALA A 25 12.41 -7.40 -25.86
N ILE A 26 12.84 -8.34 -25.02
CA ILE A 26 13.41 -8.09 -23.71
C ILE A 26 14.72 -8.85 -23.56
N GLU A 27 15.69 -8.26 -22.87
CA GLU A 27 17.03 -8.83 -22.69
C GLU A 27 17.47 -8.81 -21.22
N PRO A 28 18.22 -9.82 -20.76
CA PRO A 28 18.66 -9.87 -19.37
C PRO A 28 19.67 -8.75 -19.06
N VAL A 29 19.55 -8.14 -17.88
CA VAL A 29 20.48 -7.10 -17.41
C VAL A 29 21.02 -7.43 -16.03
N ALA A 30 22.27 -7.02 -15.77
CA ALA A 30 22.95 -7.21 -14.49
C ALA A 30 22.56 -6.11 -13.49
N GLU A 31 21.26 -5.92 -13.28
CA GLU A 31 20.69 -4.98 -12.33
C GLU A 31 20.02 -5.72 -11.17
N THR A 32 19.88 -5.05 -10.03
CA THR A 32 19.19 -5.60 -8.85
C THR A 32 18.13 -4.61 -8.38
N TYR A 33 16.95 -5.13 -8.04
CA TYR A 33 15.85 -4.34 -7.50
C TYR A 33 15.35 -4.96 -6.21
N SER A 34 15.05 -4.11 -5.22
CA SER A 34 14.43 -4.57 -3.97
C SER A 34 13.13 -5.31 -4.27
N GLY A 35 12.90 -6.45 -3.60
CA GLY A 35 11.72 -7.27 -3.79
C GLY A 35 11.71 -8.13 -5.07
N CYS A 36 12.81 -8.18 -5.83
CA CYS A 36 13.01 -9.16 -6.91
C CYS A 36 14.13 -10.14 -6.55
N GLU A 37 13.82 -11.43 -6.58
CA GLU A 37 14.75 -12.54 -6.31
C GLU A 37 15.20 -13.27 -7.60
N GLY A 38 14.87 -12.73 -8.77
CA GLY A 38 14.99 -13.40 -10.05
C GLY A 38 15.81 -12.65 -11.10
N THR A 39 15.77 -13.13 -12.34
CA THR A 39 16.46 -12.47 -13.46
C THR A 39 15.72 -11.20 -13.85
N ILE A 40 16.47 -10.10 -13.96
CA ILE A 40 15.96 -8.82 -14.46
C ILE A 40 16.12 -8.76 -15.98
N TYR A 41 15.10 -8.27 -16.66
CA TYR A 41 15.07 -8.01 -18.09
C TYR A 41 14.73 -6.54 -18.37
N ALA A 42 15.41 -5.93 -19.32
CA ALA A 42 15.09 -4.62 -19.87
C ALA A 42 14.32 -4.77 -21.20
N LEU A 43 13.52 -3.76 -21.54
CA LEU A 43 12.99 -3.63 -22.90
C LEU A 43 14.11 -3.20 -23.83
N VAL A 44 14.24 -3.88 -24.98
CA VAL A 44 15.18 -3.47 -26.02
C VAL A 44 14.76 -2.12 -26.62
N ASN A 45 13.45 -1.92 -26.81
CA ASN A 45 12.86 -0.63 -27.16
C ASN A 45 11.81 -0.19 -26.12
N PRO A 46 12.10 0.83 -25.29
CA PRO A 46 11.15 1.33 -24.29
C PRO A 46 9.80 1.81 -24.87
N ASP A 47 9.78 2.26 -26.13
CA ASP A 47 8.56 2.77 -26.79
C ASP A 47 7.57 1.66 -27.19
N ASP A 48 8.00 0.39 -27.13
CA ASP A 48 7.14 -0.77 -27.38
C ASP A 48 6.13 -1.01 -26.25
N LEU A 49 6.38 -0.42 -25.07
CA LEU A 49 5.49 -0.48 -23.92
C LEU A 49 4.46 0.64 -23.95
N ARG A 50 3.20 0.24 -24.14
CA ARG A 50 2.04 1.12 -24.11
C ARG A 50 1.12 0.76 -22.95
N TRP A 51 0.54 1.77 -22.32
CA TRP A 51 -0.53 1.61 -21.36
C TRP A 51 -1.82 1.32 -22.11
N HIS A 52 -2.52 0.25 -21.73
CA HIS A 52 -3.80 -0.04 -22.35
C HIS A 52 -4.96 0.52 -21.54
N ASP A 53 -5.01 0.13 -20.27
CA ASP A 53 -5.95 0.58 -19.27
C ASP A 53 -5.35 0.35 -17.88
N GLU A 54 -6.10 0.71 -16.85
CA GLU A 54 -5.71 0.59 -15.45
C GLU A 54 -5.45 -0.86 -14.97
N PHE A 55 -5.70 -1.86 -15.81
CA PHE A 55 -5.48 -3.29 -15.53
C PHE A 55 -4.61 -4.00 -16.58
N ALA A 56 -4.03 -3.27 -17.54
CA ALA A 56 -3.23 -3.89 -18.58
C ALA A 56 -2.23 -2.95 -19.25
N ILE A 57 -1.12 -3.56 -19.65
CA ILE A 57 -0.15 -2.99 -20.58
C ILE A 57 -0.27 -3.69 -21.93
N ARG A 58 0.22 -3.02 -22.98
CA ARG A 58 0.48 -3.57 -24.29
C ARG A 58 1.97 -3.56 -24.56
N LEU A 59 2.47 -4.69 -25.03
CA LEU A 59 3.85 -4.91 -25.43
C LEU A 59 3.82 -5.49 -26.83
N GLN A 60 4.34 -4.75 -27.82
CA GLN A 60 4.32 -5.17 -29.24
C GLN A 60 2.93 -5.64 -29.72
N GLY A 61 1.88 -4.92 -29.32
CA GLY A 61 0.50 -5.23 -29.66
C GLY A 61 -0.15 -6.37 -28.87
N GLN A 62 0.59 -7.09 -28.03
CA GLN A 62 0.06 -8.11 -27.13
C GLN A 62 -0.27 -7.52 -25.76
N GLN A 63 -1.38 -7.94 -25.15
CA GLN A 63 -1.82 -7.43 -23.86
C GLN A 63 -1.27 -8.29 -22.70
N CYS A 64 -0.71 -7.64 -21.68
CA CYS A 64 -0.36 -8.25 -20.40
C CYS A 64 -1.22 -7.64 -19.29
N GLN A 65 -1.87 -8.49 -18.51
CA GLN A 65 -2.68 -8.10 -17.36
C GLN A 65 -1.79 -7.76 -16.17
N VAL A 66 -2.02 -6.58 -15.58
CA VAL A 66 -1.28 -6.02 -14.45
C VAL A 66 -2.12 -4.93 -13.80
N ASN A 67 -2.19 -4.89 -12.46
CA ASN A 67 -3.05 -3.94 -11.74
C ASN A 67 -2.35 -2.60 -11.53
N LEU A 68 -2.41 -1.68 -12.49
CA LEU A 68 -1.73 -0.38 -12.41
C LEU A 68 -2.41 0.60 -11.45
N TYR A 69 -3.71 0.45 -11.21
CA TYR A 69 -4.43 1.22 -10.20
C TYR A 69 -3.84 1.04 -8.78
N ALA A 70 -3.04 -0.01 -8.54
CA ALA A 70 -2.34 -0.27 -7.28
C ALA A 70 -1.04 0.54 -7.11
N LEU A 71 -0.76 1.49 -8.01
CA LEU A 71 0.27 2.51 -7.78
C LEU A 71 -0.26 3.61 -6.83
N PRO A 72 0.65 4.31 -6.11
CA PRO A 72 0.27 5.56 -5.47
C PRO A 72 -0.18 6.59 -6.51
N THR A 73 -0.98 7.55 -6.09
CA THR A 73 -1.73 8.45 -6.97
C THR A 73 -0.82 9.26 -7.88
N ALA A 74 0.30 9.78 -7.37
CA ALA A 74 1.24 10.59 -8.17
C ALA A 74 1.90 9.77 -9.29
N GLU A 75 2.33 8.54 -9.00
CA GLU A 75 2.93 7.65 -9.99
C GLU A 75 1.89 7.12 -10.99
N TYR A 76 0.69 6.79 -10.53
CA TYR A 76 -0.41 6.42 -11.40
C TYR A 76 -0.75 7.55 -12.40
N LEU A 77 -0.82 8.78 -11.90
CA LEU A 77 -1.01 9.98 -12.72
C LEU A 77 0.11 10.19 -13.73
N ALA A 78 1.37 9.97 -13.32
CA ALA A 78 2.53 10.11 -14.19
C ALA A 78 2.47 9.13 -15.38
N LEU A 79 1.96 7.92 -15.17
CA LEU A 79 1.75 6.96 -16.27
C LEU A 79 0.71 7.47 -17.27
N ILE A 80 -0.38 8.01 -16.76
CA ILE A 80 -1.48 8.55 -17.56
C ILE A 80 -1.03 9.73 -18.39
N GLN A 81 -0.34 10.70 -17.77
CA GLN A 81 0.14 11.90 -18.45
C GLN A 81 1.22 11.58 -19.49
N ALA A 82 2.03 10.54 -19.28
CA ALA A 82 3.06 10.15 -20.23
C ALA A 82 2.48 9.59 -21.55
N GLN A 83 1.23 9.14 -21.57
CA GLN A 83 0.59 8.60 -22.76
C GLN A 83 -0.84 9.17 -22.90
N ASN A 84 -0.97 10.24 -23.68
CA ASN A 84 -2.19 11.04 -23.92
C ASN A 84 -3.44 10.28 -24.43
N GLU A 85 -3.37 8.95 -24.59
CA GLU A 85 -4.42 8.11 -25.15
C GLU A 85 -5.17 7.27 -24.09
N ILE A 86 -4.75 7.30 -22.82
CA ILE A 86 -5.42 6.51 -21.79
C ILE A 86 -6.80 7.07 -21.48
N ARG A 87 -7.80 6.20 -21.61
CA ARG A 87 -9.15 6.45 -21.11
C ARG A 87 -9.38 5.61 -19.84
N ALA A 88 -9.89 6.22 -18.79
CA ALA A 88 -10.31 5.52 -17.57
C ALA A 88 -11.72 5.93 -17.18
N PHE A 89 -12.30 5.22 -16.23
CA PHE A 89 -13.59 5.56 -15.67
C PHE A 89 -13.48 6.75 -14.72
N ASP A 90 -14.46 7.66 -14.76
CA ASP A 90 -14.60 8.68 -13.72
C ASP A 90 -15.22 8.04 -12.48
N LEU A 91 -14.41 7.87 -11.43
CA LEU A 91 -14.84 7.28 -10.16
C LEU A 91 -15.34 8.33 -9.16
N GLY A 92 -15.33 9.64 -9.48
CA GLY A 92 -15.55 10.73 -8.52
C GLY A 92 -16.83 10.61 -7.69
N SER A 93 -17.98 10.44 -8.35
CA SER A 93 -19.28 10.29 -7.67
C SER A 93 -19.37 8.99 -6.88
N LEU A 94 -18.79 7.90 -7.38
CA LEU A 94 -18.76 6.61 -6.68
C LEU A 94 -17.87 6.67 -5.44
N LEU A 95 -16.68 7.27 -5.52
CA LEU A 95 -15.78 7.46 -4.38
C LEU A 95 -16.41 8.37 -3.32
N THR A 96 -17.12 9.42 -3.74
CA THR A 96 -17.88 10.28 -2.82
C THR A 96 -18.94 9.49 -2.06
N ALA A 97 -19.71 8.64 -2.76
CA ALA A 97 -20.71 7.77 -2.13
C ALA A 97 -20.09 6.68 -1.25
N LEU A 98 -18.90 6.16 -1.58
CA LEU A 98 -18.20 5.18 -0.74
C LEU A 98 -17.59 5.81 0.52
N ALA A 99 -17.19 7.08 0.45
CA ALA A 99 -16.60 7.81 1.57
C ALA A 99 -17.65 8.37 2.55
N ASP A 100 -18.88 8.58 2.10
CA ASP A 100 -19.96 9.15 2.89
C ASP A 100 -20.60 8.11 3.85
N PRO A 101 -20.51 8.29 5.18
CA PRO A 101 -21.11 7.37 6.15
C PRO A 101 -22.64 7.29 6.08
N LEU A 102 -23.30 8.28 5.48
CA LEU A 102 -24.76 8.31 5.31
C LEU A 102 -25.22 7.61 4.02
N SER A 103 -24.29 7.29 3.12
CA SER A 103 -24.60 6.61 1.87
C SER A 103 -24.96 5.15 2.10
N ASN A 104 -26.08 4.73 1.53
CA ASN A 104 -26.58 3.36 1.65
C ASN A 104 -26.16 2.51 0.43
N SER A 105 -26.30 1.19 0.57
CA SER A 105 -25.90 0.22 -0.46
C SER A 105 -26.59 0.44 -1.82
N LYS A 106 -27.85 0.92 -1.82
CA LYS A 106 -28.59 1.22 -3.05
C LYS A 106 -27.97 2.42 -3.79
N THR A 107 -27.64 3.49 -3.08
CA THR A 107 -26.97 4.67 -3.66
C THR A 107 -25.62 4.27 -4.24
N ILE A 108 -24.79 3.54 -3.48
CA ILE A 108 -23.47 3.07 -3.93
C ILE A 108 -23.61 2.18 -5.16
N GLY A 109 -24.57 1.25 -5.15
CA GLY A 109 -24.84 0.36 -6.28
C GLY A 109 -25.27 1.11 -7.54
N GLN A 110 -26.10 2.14 -7.41
CA GLN A 110 -26.52 2.96 -8.54
C GLN A 110 -25.34 3.75 -9.13
N GLN A 111 -24.54 4.40 -8.29
CA GLN A 111 -23.34 5.13 -8.75
C GLN A 111 -22.38 4.20 -9.48
N LEU A 112 -22.19 2.96 -9.00
CA LEU A 112 -21.36 1.99 -9.69
C LEU A 112 -21.91 1.62 -11.06
N LEU A 113 -23.22 1.36 -11.18
CA LEU A 113 -23.84 1.06 -12.47
C LEU A 113 -23.74 2.23 -13.43
N ASP A 114 -23.88 3.47 -12.94
CA ASP A 114 -23.74 4.67 -13.75
C ASP A 114 -22.32 4.78 -14.31
N VAL A 115 -21.29 4.50 -13.50
CA VAL A 115 -19.88 4.44 -13.95
C VAL A 115 -19.65 3.30 -14.94
N VAL A 116 -20.17 2.10 -14.69
CA VAL A 116 -20.01 0.96 -15.60
C VAL A 116 -20.65 1.22 -16.97
N ARG A 117 -21.73 1.99 -16.98
CA ARG A 117 -22.54 2.29 -18.17
C ARG A 117 -22.15 3.61 -18.84
N SER A 118 -21.27 4.39 -18.22
CA SER A 118 -20.70 5.59 -18.82
C SER A 118 -19.55 5.23 -19.77
N ASP A 119 -19.20 6.18 -20.63
CA ASP A 119 -18.01 6.08 -21.44
C ASP A 119 -16.78 6.43 -20.59
N LYS A 120 -15.66 5.73 -20.87
CA LYS A 120 -14.36 6.12 -20.30
C LYS A 120 -14.01 7.54 -20.77
N VAL A 121 -13.57 8.37 -19.83
CA VAL A 121 -13.12 9.74 -20.09
C VAL A 121 -11.61 9.80 -20.28
N ALA A 122 -11.13 10.77 -21.05
CA ALA A 122 -9.70 11.07 -21.11
C ALA A 122 -9.28 11.62 -19.75
N VAL A 123 -8.33 10.94 -19.09
CA VAL A 123 -7.98 11.26 -17.71
C VAL A 123 -6.99 12.42 -17.69
N ASN A 124 -7.50 13.64 -17.57
CA ASN A 124 -6.71 14.80 -17.12
C ASN A 124 -7.03 15.20 -15.67
N THR A 125 -7.99 14.52 -15.04
CA THR A 125 -8.55 14.88 -13.73
C THR A 125 -8.72 13.61 -12.89
N VAL A 126 -7.67 13.16 -12.21
CA VAL A 126 -7.86 12.24 -11.07
C VAL A 126 -8.41 13.09 -9.93
N PRO A 127 -9.49 12.65 -9.25
CA PRO A 127 -10.18 13.46 -8.24
C PRO A 127 -9.35 13.73 -6.97
N TYR A 128 -8.18 13.11 -6.82
CA TYR A 128 -7.29 13.30 -5.69
C TYR A 128 -6.01 14.04 -6.11
N VAL A 129 -5.74 15.14 -5.42
CA VAL A 129 -4.51 15.92 -5.58
C VAL A 129 -3.49 15.35 -4.60
N SER A 130 -2.50 14.62 -5.13
CA SER A 130 -1.36 14.19 -4.32
C SER A 130 -0.47 15.39 -4.01
N THR A 131 0.09 15.44 -2.80
CA THR A 131 1.20 16.36 -2.50
C THR A 131 2.50 15.97 -3.21
N TYR A 132 2.55 14.78 -3.81
CA TYR A 132 3.67 14.32 -4.63
C TYR A 132 3.42 14.59 -6.11
N SER A 133 4.50 14.88 -6.84
CA SER A 133 4.51 14.96 -8.29
C SER A 133 5.54 13.97 -8.84
N SER A 134 5.14 13.15 -9.81
CA SER A 134 5.99 12.09 -10.34
C SER A 134 6.12 12.16 -11.86
N VAL A 135 7.27 11.72 -12.37
CA VAL A 135 7.53 11.51 -13.79
C VAL A 135 7.91 10.06 -14.00
N TRP A 136 7.24 9.38 -14.92
CA TRP A 136 7.56 7.99 -15.28
C TRP A 136 8.82 7.92 -16.15
N LEU A 137 9.75 7.05 -15.75
CA LEU A 137 10.99 6.78 -16.47
C LEU A 137 10.84 5.51 -17.33
N SER A 138 10.26 5.65 -18.52
CA SER A 138 9.99 4.50 -19.43
C SER A 138 11.22 3.63 -19.69
N HIS A 139 12.37 4.25 -19.96
CA HIS A 139 13.66 3.58 -20.21
C HIS A 139 14.21 2.78 -19.01
N ARG A 140 13.69 3.00 -17.80
CA ARG A 140 14.04 2.24 -16.58
C ARG A 140 12.99 1.20 -16.20
N THR A 141 11.98 1.00 -17.03
CA THR A 141 11.04 -0.11 -16.86
C THR A 141 11.79 -1.43 -17.03
N ARG A 142 11.55 -2.35 -16.11
CA ARG A 142 12.12 -3.71 -16.13
C ARG A 142 11.05 -4.76 -15.95
N PHE A 143 11.41 -6.00 -16.28
CA PHE A 143 10.67 -7.19 -15.90
C PHE A 143 11.54 -8.05 -15.00
N CYS A 144 10.97 -8.57 -13.92
CA CYS A 144 11.65 -9.56 -13.08
C CYS A 144 10.96 -10.91 -13.25
N ARG A 145 11.73 -11.94 -13.61
CA ARG A 145 11.24 -13.33 -13.66
C ARG A 145 11.78 -14.10 -12.47
N SER A 146 10.88 -14.61 -11.64
CA SER A 146 11.20 -15.49 -10.52
C SER A 146 10.38 -16.78 -10.58
N GLU A 147 10.61 -17.71 -9.65
CA GLU A 147 9.76 -18.90 -9.48
C GLU A 147 8.30 -18.55 -9.15
N LYS A 148 8.07 -17.39 -8.52
CA LYS A 148 6.74 -16.93 -8.11
C LYS A 148 5.93 -16.37 -9.29
N GLY A 149 6.60 -15.98 -10.37
CA GLY A 149 6.01 -15.39 -11.57
C GLY A 149 6.79 -14.19 -12.09
N TRP A 150 6.11 -13.36 -12.87
CA TRP A 150 6.66 -12.14 -13.45
C TRP A 150 6.22 -10.90 -12.69
N LEU A 151 7.13 -9.95 -12.53
CA LEU A 151 6.86 -8.61 -12.03
C LEU A 151 7.21 -7.60 -13.12
N LEU A 152 6.36 -6.58 -13.30
CA LEU A 152 6.68 -5.34 -14.01
C LEU A 152 7.25 -4.36 -12.99
N ILE A 153 8.46 -3.88 -13.21
CA ILE A 153 9.11 -2.89 -12.35
C ILE A 153 9.00 -1.53 -13.04
N LEU A 154 8.28 -0.62 -12.41
CA LEU A 154 8.10 0.74 -12.90
C LEU A 154 8.92 1.71 -12.07
N ALA A 155 9.65 2.59 -12.75
CA ALA A 155 10.55 3.54 -12.14
C ALA A 155 10.06 4.97 -12.35
N PHE A 156 10.17 5.79 -11.32
CA PHE A 156 9.70 7.18 -11.34
C PHE A 156 10.73 8.11 -10.69
N GLU A 157 10.77 9.34 -11.18
CA GLU A 157 11.30 10.47 -10.41
C GLU A 157 10.13 11.16 -9.73
N THR A 158 10.13 11.14 -8.40
CA THR A 158 9.07 11.71 -7.58
C THR A 158 9.61 12.85 -6.73
N ILE A 159 8.88 13.96 -6.69
CA ILE A 159 9.15 15.14 -5.87
C ILE A 159 8.04 15.22 -4.84
N SER A 160 8.41 15.27 -3.56
CA SER A 160 7.45 15.56 -2.48
C SER A 160 7.23 17.06 -2.33
N GLY A 161 5.96 17.47 -2.29
CA GLY A 161 5.54 18.79 -1.84
C GLY A 161 5.41 18.89 -0.31
N CYS A 162 5.50 17.77 0.42
CA CYS A 162 5.43 17.76 1.87
C CYS A 162 6.67 18.44 2.47
N ARG A 163 6.43 19.26 3.50
CA ARG A 163 7.50 19.83 4.32
C ARG A 163 7.37 19.32 5.75
N PRO A 164 8.41 18.66 6.30
CA PRO A 164 8.40 18.24 7.70
C PRO A 164 8.06 19.43 8.59
N SER A 165 7.15 19.23 9.55
CA SER A 165 6.80 20.33 10.44
C SER A 165 7.95 20.66 11.39
N MET A 166 8.08 21.94 11.73
CA MET A 166 8.92 22.41 12.84
C MET A 166 8.27 22.12 14.21
N GLY A 167 7.04 21.59 14.23
CA GLY A 167 6.31 21.24 15.44
C GLY A 167 6.88 19.99 16.13
N GLY A 168 6.38 19.70 17.33
CA GLY A 168 6.83 18.54 18.10
C GLY A 168 6.61 17.24 17.33
N LYS A 169 7.70 16.56 16.97
CA LYS A 169 7.66 15.23 16.36
C LYS A 169 7.35 14.15 17.41
N ALA A 170 6.76 13.04 16.99
CA ALA A 170 6.35 11.94 17.87
C ALA A 170 6.71 10.57 17.27
N GLY A 171 6.81 9.54 18.12
CA GLY A 171 6.83 8.16 17.63
C GLY A 171 5.43 7.71 17.23
N PHE A 172 5.30 6.93 16.18
CA PHE A 172 4.02 6.38 15.70
C PHE A 172 4.04 4.86 15.72
N GLY A 173 2.93 4.27 16.15
CA GLY A 173 2.64 2.84 16.08
C GLY A 173 1.45 2.60 15.17
N LEU A 174 1.58 1.65 14.25
CA LEU A 174 0.56 1.29 13.26
C LEU A 174 0.15 -0.18 13.43
N ASP A 175 -1.05 -0.39 13.96
CA ASP A 175 -1.74 -1.68 13.98
C ASP A 175 -2.48 -1.87 12.66
N VAL A 176 -2.33 -3.02 12.00
CA VAL A 176 -2.85 -3.24 10.64
C VAL A 176 -3.80 -4.44 10.64
N GLY A 177 -4.98 -4.27 10.05
CA GLY A 177 -6.02 -5.29 10.07
C GLY A 177 -6.94 -5.23 8.87
N LEU A 178 -8.10 -5.88 8.99
CA LEU A 178 -9.16 -5.82 7.98
C LEU A 178 -10.25 -4.81 8.32
N SER A 179 -10.50 -4.57 9.61
CA SER A 179 -11.48 -3.61 10.10
C SER A 179 -11.18 -3.27 11.57
N PRO A 180 -10.61 -2.09 11.85
CA PRO A 180 -10.10 -1.11 10.88
C PRO A 180 -8.95 -1.67 10.04
N VAL A 181 -8.69 -1.05 8.89
CA VAL A 181 -7.57 -1.38 8.00
C VAL A 181 -6.25 -0.97 8.63
N VAL A 182 -6.21 0.24 9.21
CA VAL A 182 -5.07 0.73 10.00
C VAL A 182 -5.59 1.47 11.22
N THR A 183 -5.02 1.20 12.39
CA THR A 183 -5.09 2.10 13.55
C THR A 183 -3.70 2.66 13.82
N ALA A 184 -3.56 3.97 13.69
CA ALA A 184 -2.33 4.69 13.99
C ALA A 184 -2.47 5.44 15.31
N VAL A 185 -1.48 5.31 16.18
CA VAL A 185 -1.39 6.04 17.44
C VAL A 185 -0.01 6.66 17.55
N ASN A 186 0.06 7.94 17.94
CA ASN A 186 1.33 8.56 18.25
C ASN A 186 1.62 8.57 19.75
N THR A 187 2.86 8.87 20.14
CA THR A 187 3.30 8.88 21.54
C THR A 187 2.67 9.99 22.39
N ARG A 188 1.90 10.90 21.80
CA ARG A 188 1.07 11.89 22.52
C ARG A 188 -0.35 11.36 22.81
N GLY A 189 -0.73 10.25 22.19
CA GLY A 189 -2.06 9.65 22.32
C GLY A 189 -3.05 10.06 21.23
N ASP A 190 -2.61 10.78 20.19
CA ASP A 190 -3.48 11.08 19.05
C ASP A 190 -3.73 9.79 18.27
N VAL A 191 -5.00 9.52 17.94
CA VAL A 191 -5.45 8.32 17.24
C VAL A 191 -6.02 8.70 15.87
N SER A 192 -5.59 8.00 14.82
CA SER A 192 -6.22 8.07 13.50
C SER A 192 -6.51 6.67 12.97
N ARG A 193 -7.62 6.50 12.24
CA ARG A 193 -8.05 5.21 11.72
C ARG A 193 -8.36 5.28 10.24
N ILE A 194 -8.04 4.20 9.55
CA ILE A 194 -8.44 3.93 8.18
C ILE A 194 -9.42 2.78 8.26
N GLU A 195 -10.69 3.06 7.93
CA GLU A 195 -11.76 2.07 8.02
C GLU A 195 -11.80 1.20 6.75
N ALA A 196 -12.39 0.01 6.88
CA ALA A 196 -12.64 -0.82 5.71
C ALA A 196 -13.65 -0.12 4.78
N PRO A 197 -13.50 -0.22 3.45
CA PRO A 197 -14.48 0.34 2.54
C PRO A 197 -15.84 -0.33 2.76
N PRO A 198 -16.95 0.42 2.59
CA PRO A 198 -18.28 -0.16 2.75
C PRO A 198 -18.52 -1.26 1.71
N ALA A 199 -19.39 -2.22 2.07
CA ALA A 199 -19.74 -3.32 1.20
C ALA A 199 -20.53 -2.81 -0.03
N ILE A 200 -20.04 -3.13 -1.22
CA ILE A 200 -20.76 -2.92 -2.47
C ILE A 200 -21.69 -4.13 -2.71
N PRO A 201 -22.97 -3.94 -3.08
CA PRO A 201 -23.93 -5.04 -3.27
C PRO A 201 -23.70 -5.81 -4.58
N ILE A 202 -22.50 -6.36 -4.78
CA ILE A 202 -22.04 -6.91 -6.07
C ILE A 202 -23.03 -7.92 -6.65
N ASN A 203 -23.53 -8.87 -5.86
CA ASN A 203 -24.45 -9.90 -6.37
C ASN A 203 -25.72 -9.30 -7.00
N ASP A 204 -26.29 -8.27 -6.36
CA ASP A 204 -27.47 -7.57 -6.89
C ASP A 204 -27.14 -6.82 -8.18
N LEU A 205 -25.95 -6.22 -8.27
CA LEU A 205 -25.49 -5.52 -9.47
C LEU A 205 -25.20 -6.50 -10.62
N LEU A 206 -24.61 -7.66 -10.32
CA LEU A 206 -24.36 -8.70 -11.33
C LEU A 206 -25.67 -9.24 -11.93
N SER A 207 -26.74 -9.32 -11.14
CA SER A 207 -28.07 -9.68 -11.65
C SER A 207 -28.66 -8.65 -12.63
N GLN A 208 -28.22 -7.40 -12.54
CA GLN A 208 -28.65 -6.28 -13.39
C GLN A 208 -27.75 -6.07 -14.61
N ALA A 209 -26.66 -6.84 -14.73
CA ALA A 209 -25.73 -6.73 -15.83
C ALA A 209 -26.41 -7.14 -17.15
N ARG A 210 -26.30 -6.29 -18.17
CA ARG A 210 -26.96 -6.54 -19.48
C ARG A 210 -26.25 -7.61 -20.31
N ASN A 211 -24.97 -7.86 -20.04
CA ASN A 211 -24.13 -8.79 -20.80
C ASN A 211 -22.88 -9.19 -19.99
N PRO A 212 -22.13 -10.23 -20.42
CA PRO A 212 -20.92 -10.66 -19.72
C PRO A 212 -19.82 -9.59 -19.58
N ARG A 213 -19.75 -8.63 -20.52
CA ARG A 213 -18.77 -7.52 -20.43
C ARG A 213 -19.11 -6.60 -19.27
N GLU A 214 -20.39 -6.21 -19.14
CA GLU A 214 -20.87 -5.39 -18.03
C GLU A 214 -20.65 -6.09 -16.68
N ASN A 215 -20.88 -7.41 -16.62
CA ASN A 215 -20.60 -8.22 -15.43
C ASN A 215 -19.12 -8.12 -15.00
N HIS A 216 -18.18 -8.29 -15.94
CA HIS A 216 -16.75 -8.13 -15.66
C HIS A 216 -16.37 -6.70 -15.26
N LEU A 217 -16.98 -5.69 -15.88
CA LEU A 217 -16.74 -4.28 -15.53
C LEU A 217 -17.24 -3.94 -14.13
N ILE A 218 -18.40 -4.45 -13.71
CA ILE A 218 -18.92 -4.26 -12.35
C ILE A 218 -17.90 -4.73 -11.32
N GLN A 219 -17.34 -5.92 -11.50
CA GLN A 219 -16.35 -6.46 -10.56
C GLN A 219 -15.05 -5.65 -10.55
N ARG A 220 -14.55 -5.25 -11.73
CA ARG A 220 -13.32 -4.46 -11.87
C ARG A 220 -13.46 -3.08 -11.24
N ILE A 221 -14.51 -2.34 -11.60
CA ILE A 221 -14.75 -0.97 -11.11
C ILE A 221 -15.04 -0.97 -9.61
N ALA A 222 -15.79 -1.95 -9.10
CA ALA A 222 -16.00 -2.09 -7.66
C ALA A 222 -14.68 -2.23 -6.90
N HIS A 223 -13.84 -3.13 -7.38
CA HIS A 223 -12.55 -3.41 -6.77
C HIS A 223 -11.62 -2.19 -6.84
N GLU A 224 -11.52 -1.55 -8.01
CA GLU A 224 -10.74 -0.34 -8.20
C GLU A 224 -11.22 0.80 -7.29
N ALA A 225 -12.54 1.01 -7.17
CA ALA A 225 -13.09 2.08 -6.35
C ALA A 225 -12.84 1.86 -4.84
N GLN A 226 -13.01 0.63 -4.35
CA GLN A 226 -12.68 0.29 -2.96
C GLN A 226 -11.17 0.45 -2.69
N HIS A 227 -10.33 0.01 -3.61
CA HIS A 227 -8.88 0.18 -3.52
C HIS A 227 -8.49 1.68 -3.55
N ALA A 228 -9.10 2.48 -4.43
CA ALA A 228 -8.82 3.91 -4.55
C ALA A 228 -9.25 4.68 -3.30
N LEU A 229 -10.37 4.33 -2.66
CA LEU A 229 -10.77 4.92 -1.38
C LEU A 229 -9.72 4.70 -0.31
N VAL A 230 -9.28 3.45 -0.13
CA VAL A 230 -8.27 3.09 0.89
C VAL A 230 -6.92 3.71 0.54
N ARG A 231 -6.51 3.71 -0.73
CA ARG A 231 -5.30 4.41 -1.20
C ARG A 231 -5.29 5.87 -0.76
N ASN A 232 -6.36 6.62 -0.99
CA ASN A 232 -6.39 8.05 -0.64
C ASN A 232 -6.19 8.26 0.87
N GLN A 233 -6.80 7.43 1.71
CA GLN A 233 -6.64 7.49 3.16
C GLN A 233 -5.22 7.08 3.61
N LEU A 234 -4.61 6.09 2.94
CA LEU A 234 -3.23 5.69 3.20
C LEU A 234 -2.22 6.76 2.79
N GLU A 235 -2.46 7.48 1.70
CA GLU A 235 -1.64 8.61 1.28
C GLU A 235 -1.73 9.76 2.27
N GLU A 236 -2.93 10.09 2.76
CA GLU A 236 -3.11 11.09 3.83
C GLU A 236 -2.38 10.68 5.12
N LEU A 237 -2.43 9.39 5.49
CA LEU A 237 -1.66 8.87 6.62
C LEU A 237 -0.15 9.04 6.38
N ILE A 238 0.36 8.73 5.19
CA ILE A 238 1.78 8.92 4.85
C ILE A 238 2.18 10.39 4.99
N GLU A 239 1.37 11.32 4.50
CA GLU A 239 1.63 12.76 4.61
C GLU A 239 1.72 13.18 6.08
N ASN A 240 0.81 12.69 6.93
CA ASN A 240 0.85 12.93 8.37
C ASN A 240 2.15 12.37 9.00
N LEU A 241 2.49 11.12 8.69
CA LEU A 241 3.69 10.47 9.21
C LEU A 241 4.97 11.20 8.78
N VAL A 242 5.08 11.57 7.51
CA VAL A 242 6.21 12.36 6.99
C VAL A 242 6.34 13.70 7.70
N GLN A 243 5.21 14.34 8.02
CA GLN A 243 5.20 15.65 8.64
C GLN A 243 5.55 15.62 10.14
N PHE A 244 5.18 14.55 10.86
CA PHE A 244 5.19 14.52 12.32
C PHE A 244 5.97 13.36 12.97
N ALA A 245 6.36 12.32 12.23
CA ALA A 245 7.01 11.16 12.83
C ALA A 245 8.51 11.40 13.07
N THR A 246 8.99 10.96 14.24
CA THR A 246 10.42 10.68 14.48
C THR A 246 10.78 9.24 14.14
N VAL A 247 9.83 8.33 14.32
CA VAL A 247 9.95 6.88 14.08
C VAL A 247 8.55 6.34 13.82
N VAL A 248 8.46 5.36 12.92
CA VAL A 248 7.24 4.61 12.68
C VAL A 248 7.51 3.14 13.00
N VAL A 249 6.64 2.53 13.78
CA VAL A 249 6.64 1.09 14.03
C VAL A 249 5.33 0.54 13.50
N VAL A 250 5.42 -0.45 12.62
CA VAL A 250 4.26 -1.14 12.08
C VAL A 250 4.26 -2.58 12.53
N GLU A 251 3.08 -3.12 12.77
CA GLU A 251 2.92 -4.55 12.95
C GLU A 251 3.39 -5.32 11.70
N ASP A 252 4.26 -6.31 11.89
CA ASP A 252 4.58 -7.27 10.85
C ASP A 252 3.53 -8.37 10.86
N LEU A 253 2.55 -8.22 9.97
CA LEU A 253 1.66 -9.29 9.62
C LEU A 253 2.48 -10.35 8.87
N ASP A 254 3.03 -11.32 9.61
CA ASP A 254 3.60 -12.51 9.00
C ASP A 254 2.45 -13.38 8.47
N LEU A 255 2.06 -13.09 7.23
CA LEU A 255 0.99 -13.75 6.49
C LEU A 255 1.35 -15.19 6.07
N VAL A 256 2.54 -15.68 6.42
CA VAL A 256 3.05 -17.01 6.01
C VAL A 256 2.59 -18.13 6.98
N GLY A 257 1.96 -17.79 8.10
CA GLY A 257 1.48 -18.74 9.11
C GLY A 257 0.12 -19.41 8.82
N PHE A 258 0.13 -20.52 8.06
CA PHE A 258 -0.84 -21.65 8.08
C PHE A 258 -2.26 -21.40 8.65
N GLN A 259 -3.26 -21.19 7.78
CA GLN A 259 -4.64 -21.72 7.80
C GLN A 259 -5.41 -21.20 6.56
N ARG A 260 -6.54 -21.84 6.17
CA ARG A 260 -7.39 -21.35 5.06
C ARG A 260 -7.91 -19.92 5.28
N SER A 261 -8.09 -19.52 6.54
CA SER A 261 -8.44 -18.17 6.98
C SER A 261 -7.34 -17.15 6.68
N ALA A 262 -6.06 -17.50 6.89
CA ALA A 262 -4.92 -16.63 6.57
C ALA A 262 -4.91 -16.25 5.08
N ARG A 263 -5.08 -17.23 4.18
CA ARG A 263 -5.16 -16.96 2.72
C ARG A 263 -6.31 -16.04 2.30
N ARG A 264 -7.41 -16.03 3.06
CA ARG A 264 -8.56 -15.14 2.81
C ARG A 264 -8.22 -13.72 3.26
N ILE A 265 -7.61 -13.59 4.44
CA ILE A 265 -7.14 -12.30 4.97
C ILE A 265 -6.08 -11.70 4.04
N ASP A 266 -5.11 -12.50 3.58
CA ASP A 266 -4.08 -12.07 2.63
C ASP A 266 -4.68 -11.50 1.35
N ARG A 267 -5.71 -12.17 0.83
CA ARG A 267 -6.43 -11.71 -0.35
C ARG A 267 -7.12 -10.40 -0.08
N GLN A 268 -7.86 -10.30 1.02
CA GLN A 268 -8.56 -9.07 1.37
C GLN A 268 -7.60 -7.90 1.61
N LEU A 269 -6.49 -8.10 2.32
CA LEU A 269 -5.45 -7.08 2.49
C LEU A 269 -4.84 -6.65 1.16
N ARG A 270 -4.59 -7.61 0.25
CA ARG A 270 -4.11 -7.31 -1.10
C ARG A 270 -5.16 -6.55 -1.91
N ASP A 271 -6.43 -6.92 -1.78
CA ASP A 271 -7.54 -6.26 -2.47
C ASP A 271 -7.72 -4.81 -2.00
N LEU A 272 -7.32 -4.50 -0.76
CA LEU A 272 -7.31 -3.16 -0.18
C LEU A 272 -5.99 -2.39 -0.42
N GLY A 273 -5.02 -2.96 -1.15
CA GLY A 273 -3.73 -2.32 -1.41
C GLY A 273 -2.75 -2.32 -0.24
N MET A 274 -3.06 -3.00 0.87
CA MET A 274 -2.25 -2.97 2.09
C MET A 274 -0.88 -3.62 1.93
N ILE A 275 -0.77 -4.64 1.08
CA ILE A 275 0.53 -5.27 0.81
C ILE A 275 1.47 -4.28 0.10
N ASP A 276 0.95 -3.57 -0.89
CA ASP A 276 1.72 -2.58 -1.66
C ASP A 276 2.07 -1.37 -0.79
N PHE A 277 1.12 -0.90 0.03
CA PHE A 277 1.38 0.12 1.03
C PHE A 277 2.49 -0.27 2.01
N LEU A 278 2.37 -1.43 2.66
CA LEU A 278 3.32 -1.86 3.68
C LEU A 278 4.69 -2.15 3.09
N LYS A 279 4.78 -2.82 1.95
CA LYS A 279 6.06 -3.32 1.41
C LYS A 279 6.74 -2.33 0.46
N ALA A 280 6.00 -1.42 -0.17
CA ALA A 280 6.54 -0.49 -1.16
C ALA A 280 6.31 0.98 -0.80
N TRP A 281 5.07 1.42 -0.54
CA TRP A 281 4.79 2.85 -0.44
C TRP A 281 5.36 3.46 0.85
N LEU A 282 4.94 2.93 2.01
CA LEU A 282 5.36 3.41 3.31
C LEU A 282 6.90 3.46 3.48
N PRO A 283 7.66 2.37 3.22
CA PRO A 283 9.11 2.40 3.37
C PRO A 283 9.81 3.40 2.42
N GLN A 284 9.36 3.52 1.17
CA GLN A 284 9.96 4.46 0.22
C GLN A 284 9.70 5.91 0.64
N ARG A 285 8.47 6.22 1.07
CA ARG A 285 8.08 7.57 1.50
C ARG A 285 8.75 7.97 2.81
N LEU A 286 8.80 7.10 3.82
CA LEU A 286 9.49 7.40 5.08
C LEU A 286 11.01 7.51 4.88
N GLY A 287 11.59 6.62 4.04
CA GLY A 287 13.01 6.63 3.72
C GLY A 287 13.48 7.93 3.09
N GLU A 288 12.64 8.58 2.26
CA GLU A 288 12.92 9.91 1.69
C GLU A 288 13.26 10.96 2.75
N PHE A 289 12.55 10.92 3.87
CA PHE A 289 12.69 11.87 4.97
C PHE A 289 13.62 11.36 6.08
N GLY A 290 14.28 10.22 5.87
CA GLY A 290 15.15 9.58 6.86
C GLY A 290 14.41 9.13 8.11
N ILE A 291 13.10 8.90 8.02
CA ILE A 291 12.28 8.44 9.15
C ILE A 291 12.44 6.92 9.28
N PRO A 292 12.97 6.41 10.41
CA PRO A 292 13.11 4.97 10.61
C PRO A 292 11.75 4.28 10.65
N LEU A 293 11.64 3.16 9.92
CA LEU A 293 10.50 2.26 9.94
C LEU A 293 10.92 0.92 10.52
N TYR A 294 10.31 0.53 11.64
CA TYR A 294 10.50 -0.78 12.25
C TYR A 294 9.26 -1.66 12.07
N ARG A 295 9.49 -2.96 12.03
CA ARG A 295 8.44 -3.98 11.94
C ARG A 295 8.49 -4.84 13.20
N GLU A 296 7.37 -4.95 13.89
CA GLU A 296 7.27 -5.72 15.14
C GLU A 296 6.29 -6.89 14.98
N PRO A 297 6.63 -8.12 15.40
CA PRO A 297 5.75 -9.26 15.21
C PRO A 297 4.41 -9.12 15.97
N ALA A 298 3.30 -9.36 15.26
CA ALA A 298 1.92 -9.26 15.76
C ALA A 298 1.63 -9.99 17.08
N ALA A 299 2.27 -11.15 17.29
CA ALA A 299 2.02 -12.00 18.46
C ALA A 299 2.41 -11.34 19.80
N TYR A 300 3.31 -10.35 19.77
CA TYR A 300 3.80 -9.68 20.97
C TYR A 300 2.95 -8.47 21.38
N THR A 301 2.42 -7.73 20.42
CA THR A 301 1.77 -6.43 20.64
C THR A 301 0.34 -6.58 21.17
N SER A 302 -0.40 -7.55 20.64
CA SER A 302 -1.80 -7.84 20.99
C SER A 302 -2.04 -8.34 22.43
N GLN A 303 -0.98 -8.73 23.15
CA GLN A 303 -1.08 -9.33 24.49
C GLN A 303 -0.60 -8.41 25.63
N LEU A 304 0.04 -7.29 25.27
CA LEU A 304 0.60 -6.33 26.22
C LEU A 304 -0.42 -5.24 26.54
N CYS A 305 -0.50 -4.86 27.81
CA CYS A 305 -1.30 -3.72 28.23
C CYS A 305 -0.54 -2.42 28.02
N SER A 306 -1.11 -1.47 27.28
CA SER A 306 -0.55 -0.14 27.09
C SER A 306 -0.43 0.66 28.39
N GLN A 307 -1.18 0.32 29.45
CA GLN A 307 -1.08 1.01 30.76
C GLN A 307 0.07 0.47 31.63
N CYS A 308 0.17 -0.85 31.79
CA CYS A 308 1.07 -1.49 32.77
C CYS A 308 2.14 -2.42 32.18
N VAL A 309 2.16 -2.59 30.86
CA VAL A 309 3.14 -3.37 30.09
C VAL A 309 3.19 -4.87 30.45
N THR A 310 2.29 -5.35 31.31
CA THR A 310 2.21 -6.77 31.65
C THR A 310 1.53 -7.57 30.55
N ARG A 311 2.03 -8.79 30.29
CA ARG A 311 1.46 -9.75 29.34
C ARG A 311 0.26 -10.49 29.94
N ASN A 312 -0.78 -9.72 30.27
CA ASN A 312 -2.01 -10.19 30.92
C ASN A 312 -3.26 -9.55 30.28
N GLY A 313 -3.12 -9.07 29.03
CA GLY A 313 -4.23 -8.61 28.23
C GLY A 313 -5.03 -9.79 27.67
N ARG A 314 -6.36 -9.74 27.80
CA ARG A 314 -7.25 -10.66 27.08
C ARG A 314 -8.34 -9.86 26.38
N SER A 315 -8.49 -10.07 25.08
CA SER A 315 -9.75 -9.80 24.37
C SER A 315 -10.55 -11.10 24.39
N ARG A 316 -11.80 -11.10 24.86
CA ARG A 316 -12.57 -12.36 25.02
C ARG A 316 -13.30 -12.80 23.75
N GLY A 317 -13.08 -12.10 22.64
CA GLY A 317 -13.61 -12.44 21.33
C GLY A 317 -13.30 -11.36 20.29
N SER A 318 -13.64 -11.65 19.02
CA SER A 318 -13.61 -10.65 17.95
C SER A 318 -14.59 -9.51 18.26
N GLY A 319 -14.13 -8.27 18.21
CA GLY A 319 -14.95 -7.09 18.49
C GLY A 319 -15.17 -6.77 19.97
N GLU A 320 -14.54 -7.53 20.88
CA GLU A 320 -14.56 -7.20 22.31
C GLU A 320 -13.45 -6.22 22.70
N PRO A 321 -13.68 -5.37 23.71
CA PRO A 321 -12.66 -4.48 24.24
C PRO A 321 -11.48 -5.27 24.79
N PHE A 322 -10.29 -4.69 24.70
CA PHE A 322 -9.14 -5.17 25.45
C PHE A 322 -9.38 -4.95 26.95
N VAL A 323 -9.13 -5.97 27.78
CA VAL A 323 -9.15 -5.84 29.23
C VAL A 323 -7.88 -6.46 29.83
N CYS A 324 -7.14 -5.65 30.59
CA CYS A 324 -5.98 -6.11 31.34
C CYS A 324 -6.41 -6.75 32.66
N THR A 325 -6.08 -8.03 32.86
CA THR A 325 -6.42 -8.73 34.12
C THR A 325 -5.50 -8.36 35.29
N HIS A 326 -4.40 -7.63 35.03
CA HIS A 326 -3.46 -7.19 36.06
C HIS A 326 -3.83 -5.84 36.68
N CYS A 327 -4.06 -4.82 35.84
CA CYS A 327 -4.34 -3.44 36.31
C CYS A 327 -5.78 -2.98 36.09
N GLY A 328 -6.63 -3.77 35.42
CA GLY A 328 -8.01 -3.41 35.12
C GLY A 328 -8.21 -2.44 33.94
N TYR A 329 -7.14 -2.01 33.27
CA TYR A 329 -7.22 -1.14 32.09
C TYR A 329 -8.13 -1.73 31.00
N ARG A 330 -8.99 -0.90 30.40
CA ARG A 330 -9.92 -1.26 29.34
C ARG A 330 -9.86 -0.23 28.23
N ASP A 331 -9.72 -0.70 26.99
CA ASP A 331 -9.64 0.13 25.80
C ASP A 331 -10.01 -0.65 24.54
N ASP A 332 -10.01 0.01 23.39
CA ASP A 332 -10.04 -0.61 22.08
C ASP A 332 -8.76 -1.45 21.85
N PRO A 333 -8.87 -2.70 21.37
CA PRO A 333 -7.72 -3.58 21.19
C PRO A 333 -6.71 -3.06 20.15
N HIS A 334 -7.16 -2.40 19.09
CA HIS A 334 -6.31 -1.83 18.05
C HIS A 334 -5.57 -0.60 18.57
N VAL A 335 -6.24 0.24 19.36
CA VAL A 335 -5.60 1.40 20.02
C VAL A 335 -4.55 0.94 21.02
N ASN A 336 -4.84 -0.11 21.81
CA ASN A 336 -3.87 -0.69 22.73
C ASN A 336 -2.64 -1.23 21.99
N ALA A 337 -2.83 -1.99 20.91
CA ALA A 337 -1.73 -2.54 20.10
C ALA A 337 -0.88 -1.43 19.46
N ALA A 338 -1.51 -0.45 18.81
CA ALA A 338 -0.83 0.70 18.22
C ALA A 338 -0.08 1.54 19.27
N THR A 339 -0.63 1.71 20.47
CA THR A 339 0.06 2.40 21.58
C THR A 339 1.32 1.66 22.02
N ILE A 340 1.26 0.32 22.12
CA ILE A 340 2.43 -0.51 22.42
C ILE A 340 3.50 -0.34 21.34
N LEU A 341 3.12 -0.42 20.06
CA LEU A 341 4.03 -0.23 18.93
C LEU A 341 4.74 1.14 18.97
N ALA A 342 3.97 2.21 19.20
CA ALA A 342 4.51 3.58 19.27
C ALA A 342 5.57 3.73 20.37
N ARG A 343 5.35 3.10 21.53
CA ARG A 343 6.30 3.11 22.65
C ARG A 343 7.54 2.27 22.39
N THR A 344 7.39 1.10 21.74
CA THR A 344 8.52 0.24 21.35
C THR A 344 9.47 0.97 20.39
N GLY A 345 8.92 1.80 19.50
CA GLY A 345 9.71 2.59 18.55
C GLY A 345 10.74 3.51 19.19
N ILE A 346 10.34 4.22 20.25
CA ILE A 346 11.28 5.06 21.02
C ILE A 346 12.43 4.21 21.57
N GLY A 347 12.11 3.05 22.14
CA GLY A 347 13.12 2.12 22.66
C GLY A 347 14.09 1.62 21.59
N GLN A 348 13.61 1.37 20.37
CA GLN A 348 14.45 0.91 19.27
C GLN A 348 15.41 2.01 18.77
N VAL A 349 14.91 3.24 18.62
CA VAL A 349 15.75 4.40 18.26
C VAL A 349 16.88 4.59 19.28
N LEU A 350 16.57 4.48 20.57
CA LEU A 350 17.60 4.59 21.63
C LEU A 350 18.65 3.48 21.53
N ARG A 351 18.25 2.23 21.24
CA ARG A 351 19.19 1.12 21.05
C ARG A 351 20.10 1.34 19.85
N ASP A 352 19.55 1.83 18.74
CA ASP A 352 20.31 2.08 17.51
C ASP A 352 21.33 3.21 17.72
N LEU A 353 20.94 4.31 18.38
CA LEU A 353 21.84 5.39 18.76
C LEU A 353 22.96 4.90 19.68
N GLN A 354 22.63 4.09 20.69
CA GLN A 354 23.65 3.48 21.57
C GLN A 354 24.62 2.60 20.77
N ALA A 355 24.13 1.78 19.84
CA ALA A 355 24.97 0.93 19.01
C ALA A 355 25.93 1.74 18.12
N GLN A 356 25.47 2.87 17.56
CA GLN A 356 26.30 3.77 16.75
C GLN A 356 27.37 4.52 17.56
N LEU A 357 27.13 4.79 18.85
CA LEU A 357 28.07 5.50 19.72
C LEU A 357 29.15 4.58 20.32
N ARG A 358 28.90 3.26 20.45
CA ARG A 358 29.85 2.27 21.02
C ARG A 358 31.27 2.33 20.44
N PRO A 359 31.50 2.52 19.12
CA PRO A 359 32.85 2.60 18.56
C PRO A 359 33.62 3.86 19.01
N PHE A 360 32.92 4.95 19.33
CA PHE A 360 33.53 6.19 19.81
C PHE A 360 33.90 6.12 21.29
N SER A 361 33.05 5.50 22.11
CA SER A 361 33.32 5.29 23.54
C SER A 361 34.62 4.50 23.77
N ARG A 362 34.84 3.43 22.99
CA ARG A 362 36.06 2.60 23.08
C ARG A 362 37.33 3.33 22.63
N ARG A 363 37.23 4.36 21.78
CA ARG A 363 38.39 5.15 21.33
C ARG A 363 38.82 6.20 22.35
N ILE A 364 37.89 6.69 23.16
CA ILE A 364 38.22 7.60 24.27
C ILE A 364 38.90 6.80 25.39
N GLU A 365 38.35 5.65 25.75
CA GLU A 365 38.95 4.75 26.75
C GLU A 365 40.36 4.26 26.35
N ALA A 366 40.61 4.02 25.06
CA ALA A 366 41.93 3.61 24.57
C ALA A 366 42.90 4.78 24.30
N ALA A 367 42.48 6.04 24.48
CA ALA A 367 43.34 7.22 24.35
C ALA A 367 43.77 7.79 25.71
N ASP A 368 43.16 7.31 26.80
CA ASP A 368 43.49 7.63 28.19
C ASP A 368 44.39 6.56 28.86
N ASP A 369 44.74 5.49 28.12
CA ASP A 369 45.79 4.50 28.43
C ASP A 369 47.05 4.77 27.57
#